data_AF-A0A9J7BSA2-F1
#
_entry.id   AF-A0A9J7BSA2-F1
#
_cell.length_a   1.000
_cell.length_b   1.000
_cell.length_c   1.000
_cell.angle_alpha   90.00
_cell.angle_beta   90.00
_cell.angle_gamma   90.00
#
_symmetry.space_group_name_H-M   'P 1'
#
loop_
_entity.id
_entity.type
_entity.pdbx_description
1 polymer ?
#
loop_
_entity_poly.entity_id
_entity_poly.type
_entity_poly.pdbx_seq_one_letter_code
_entity_poly.pdbx_strand_id
1 'polypeptide(L)'
;MAGRPRKPTNLLEITGALRKNPSRARARQGEPQPALGLGEPPVRWQSHPAAAQAYELFAQDKSTNEVAAQLGISWDEARAIRENQAQAADNAKLCELWRELCEMADWLTKADRWTAEQICELKLLQVKRTIKSADRKELNSLCNKCGLDPSGRSKVNTTPADAKAAATADPRDVYLRKKLRA
;
A
#
# COMPACT_ATOMS: atom_id res chain seq x y z
N MET A 1 -22.87 -25.35 16.47
CA MET A 1 -21.39 -25.41 16.47
C MET A 1 -20.87 -24.56 15.32
N ALA A 2 -20.39 -23.34 15.57
CA ALA A 2 -19.79 -22.52 14.52
C ALA A 2 -18.46 -23.15 14.09
N GLY A 3 -18.37 -23.60 12.84
CA GLY A 3 -17.14 -24.18 12.30
C GLY A 3 -15.99 -23.17 12.33
N ARG A 4 -14.76 -23.65 12.54
CA ARG A 4 -13.56 -22.80 12.51
C ARG A 4 -13.53 -21.98 11.22
N PRO A 5 -13.30 -20.66 11.28
CA PRO A 5 -13.22 -19.82 10.09
C PRO A 5 -12.17 -20.38 9.13
N ARG A 6 -12.55 -20.48 7.85
CA ARG A 6 -11.68 -21.07 6.82
C ARG A 6 -10.47 -20.15 6.62
N LYS A 7 -9.30 -20.75 6.36
CA LYS A 7 -8.10 -19.98 6.00
C LYS A 7 -8.34 -19.21 4.69
N PRO A 8 -8.00 -17.91 4.64
CA PRO A 8 -8.11 -17.11 3.43
C PRO A 8 -7.23 -17.68 2.32
N THR A 9 -7.67 -17.50 1.07
CA THR A 9 -7.06 -18.12 -0.13
C THR A 9 -5.63 -17.66 -0.35
N ASN A 10 -5.36 -16.36 -0.19
CA ASN A 10 -4.02 -15.78 -0.29
C ASN A 10 -3.03 -16.47 0.67
N LEU A 11 -3.45 -16.80 1.89
CA LEU A 11 -2.58 -17.50 2.85
C LEU A 11 -2.34 -18.96 2.44
N LEU A 12 -3.34 -19.64 1.87
CA LEU A 12 -3.15 -20.99 1.32
C LEU A 12 -2.23 -21.01 0.09
N GLU A 13 -2.20 -19.93 -0.69
CA GLU A 13 -1.28 -19.73 -1.80
C GLU A 13 0.15 -19.50 -1.31
N ILE A 14 0.36 -18.52 -0.42
CA ILE A 14 1.67 -18.19 0.17
C ILE A 14 2.30 -19.41 0.86
N THR A 15 1.50 -20.22 1.55
CA THR A 15 1.98 -21.43 2.24
C THR A 15 2.20 -22.63 1.30
N GLY A 16 1.90 -22.49 0.00
CA GLY A 16 1.98 -23.57 -0.99
C GLY A 16 0.95 -24.68 -0.78
N ALA A 17 -0.05 -24.48 0.08
CA ALA A 17 -1.06 -25.47 0.41
C ALA A 17 -1.97 -25.79 -0.79
N LEU A 18 -2.23 -24.81 -1.66
CA LEU A 18 -2.97 -25.03 -2.92
C LEU A 18 -2.16 -25.81 -3.96
N ARG A 19 -0.83 -25.59 -4.02
CA ARG A 19 0.06 -26.37 -4.89
C ARG A 19 0.07 -27.85 -4.51
N LYS A 20 0.04 -28.14 -3.21
CA LYS A 20 -0.07 -29.51 -2.67
C LYS A 20 -1.46 -30.12 -2.85
N ASN A 21 -2.51 -29.31 -2.95
CA ASN A 21 -3.91 -29.76 -3.02
C ASN A 21 -4.69 -29.01 -4.11
N PRO A 22 -4.51 -29.36 -5.40
CA PRO A 22 -5.10 -28.61 -6.52
C PRO A 22 -6.63 -28.64 -6.55
N SER A 23 -7.27 -29.65 -5.93
CA SER A 23 -8.73 -29.69 -5.77
C SER A 23 -9.27 -28.52 -4.93
N ARG A 24 -8.52 -28.06 -3.92
CA ARG A 24 -8.89 -26.88 -3.12
C ARG A 24 -8.85 -25.59 -3.94
N ALA A 25 -7.92 -25.50 -4.91
CA ALA A 25 -7.84 -24.36 -5.80
C ALA A 25 -9.07 -24.28 -6.72
N ARG A 26 -9.49 -25.40 -7.31
CA ARG A 26 -10.70 -25.47 -8.16
C ARG A 26 -11.97 -25.07 -7.39
N ALA A 27 -12.12 -25.57 -6.16
CA ALA A 27 -13.27 -25.25 -5.31
C ALA A 27 -13.36 -23.76 -4.90
N ARG A 28 -12.30 -22.98 -5.14
CA ARG A 28 -12.18 -21.57 -4.76
C ARG A 28 -12.08 -20.62 -5.96
N GLN A 29 -12.22 -21.12 -7.20
CA GLN A 29 -12.10 -20.31 -8.43
C GLN A 29 -13.12 -19.16 -8.55
N GLY A 30 -14.22 -19.21 -7.81
CA GLY A 30 -15.24 -18.16 -7.77
C GLY A 30 -15.27 -17.36 -6.46
N GLU A 31 -14.25 -17.48 -5.60
CA GLU A 31 -14.20 -16.63 -4.41
C GLU A 31 -13.97 -15.17 -4.82
N PRO A 32 -14.72 -14.21 -4.24
CA PRO A 32 -14.52 -12.80 -4.53
C PRO A 32 -13.09 -12.41 -4.15
N GLN A 33 -12.32 -12.00 -5.16
CA GLN A 33 -11.00 -11.45 -4.94
C GLN A 33 -11.16 -10.11 -4.21
N PRO A 34 -10.40 -9.84 -3.13
CA PRO A 34 -10.40 -8.53 -2.51
C PRO A 34 -9.85 -7.52 -3.52
N ALA A 35 -10.76 -6.84 -4.22
CA ALA A 35 -10.45 -5.96 -5.36
C ALA A 35 -9.84 -4.61 -4.96
N LEU A 36 -9.41 -4.45 -3.72
CA LEU A 36 -9.00 -3.17 -3.17
C LEU A 36 -7.59 -3.32 -2.60
N GLY A 37 -6.64 -2.68 -3.26
CA GLY A 37 -5.30 -2.45 -2.73
C GLY A 37 -5.33 -1.68 -1.39
N LEU A 38 -4.16 -1.30 -0.89
CA LEU A 38 -4.04 -0.59 0.39
C LEU A 38 -4.89 0.69 0.49
N GLY A 39 -5.18 1.34 -0.64
CA GLY A 39 -5.98 2.57 -0.74
C GLY A 39 -5.16 3.83 -0.47
N GLU A 40 -5.83 4.94 -0.17
CA GLU A 40 -5.18 6.22 0.18
C GLU A 40 -4.35 6.11 1.46
N PRO A 41 -3.28 6.92 1.63
CA PRO A 41 -2.50 6.94 2.86
C PRO A 41 -3.37 7.32 4.08
N PRO A 42 -2.95 6.99 5.31
CA PRO A 42 -3.62 7.45 6.52
C PRO A 42 -3.88 8.95 6.54
N VAL A 43 -5.10 9.35 6.93
CA VAL A 43 -5.51 10.76 7.01
C VAL A 43 -4.57 11.59 7.87
N ARG A 44 -4.02 11.01 8.95
CA ARG A 44 -3.06 11.67 9.84
C ARG A 44 -1.74 12.08 9.17
N TRP A 45 -1.38 11.47 8.03
CA TRP A 45 -0.20 11.85 7.24
C TRP A 45 -0.55 12.82 6.11
N GLN A 46 -1.84 12.96 5.78
CA GLN A 46 -2.27 13.85 4.72
C GLN A 46 -2.24 15.29 5.25
N SER A 47 -1.62 16.18 4.48
CA SER A 47 -1.67 17.61 4.79
C SER A 47 -3.07 18.16 4.52
N HIS A 48 -3.55 19.01 5.41
CA HIS A 48 -4.78 19.76 5.18
C HIS A 48 -4.64 20.61 3.90
N PRO A 49 -5.67 20.75 3.05
CA PRO A 49 -5.58 21.54 1.81
C PRO A 49 -5.16 23.00 2.06
N ALA A 50 -5.60 23.57 3.19
CA ALA A 50 -5.24 24.94 3.59
C ALA A 50 -3.89 25.05 4.33
N ALA A 51 -3.13 23.95 4.51
CA ALA A 51 -1.94 23.93 5.35
C ALA A 51 -0.84 24.89 4.86
N ALA A 52 -0.61 24.97 3.54
CA ALA A 52 0.41 25.85 2.98
C ALA A 52 0.15 27.33 3.31
N GLN A 53 -1.08 27.80 3.05
CA GLN A 53 -1.49 29.18 3.36
C GLN A 53 -1.49 29.43 4.88
N ALA A 54 -1.94 28.46 5.68
CA ALA A 54 -1.89 28.57 7.14
C ALA A 54 -0.45 28.72 7.66
N TYR A 55 0.52 27.98 7.11
CA TYR A 55 1.93 28.11 7.51
C TYR A 55 2.50 29.49 7.18
N GLU A 56 2.14 30.07 6.03
CA GLU A 56 2.52 31.44 5.69
C GLU A 56 1.93 32.46 6.66
N LEU A 57 0.66 32.28 7.05
CA LEU A 57 0.00 33.16 8.02
C LEU A 57 0.60 33.01 9.43
N PHE A 58 0.93 31.79 9.86
CA PHE A 58 1.64 31.58 11.13
C PHE A 58 3.05 32.15 11.12
N ALA A 59 3.74 32.17 9.98
CA ALA A 59 5.04 32.82 9.84
C ALA A 59 4.97 34.36 9.94
N GLN A 60 3.78 34.94 9.79
CA GLN A 60 3.48 36.36 10.02
C GLN A 60 3.04 36.64 11.47
N ASP A 61 3.30 35.71 12.40
CA ASP A 61 2.89 35.77 13.81
C ASP A 61 1.38 35.90 14.05
N LYS A 62 0.54 35.51 13.06
CA LYS A 62 -0.91 35.52 13.24
C LYS A 62 -1.35 34.46 14.24
N SER A 63 -2.33 34.83 15.05
CA SER A 63 -2.97 33.93 16.00
C SER A 63 -3.80 32.86 15.27
N THR A 64 -4.01 31.71 15.94
CA THR A 64 -4.84 30.63 15.41
C THR A 64 -6.26 31.09 15.04
N ASN A 65 -6.82 32.05 15.78
CA ASN A 65 -8.13 32.65 15.48
C ASN A 65 -8.11 33.44 14.16
N GLU A 66 -7.09 34.26 13.93
CA GLU A 66 -6.95 35.05 12.70
C GLU A 66 -6.75 34.16 11.48
N VAL A 67 -5.93 33.10 11.62
CA VAL A 67 -5.73 32.10 10.56
C VAL A 67 -7.04 31.38 10.23
N ALA A 68 -7.79 30.93 11.24
CA ALA A 68 -9.08 30.28 11.06
C ALA A 68 -10.07 31.19 10.32
N ALA A 69 -10.21 32.44 10.77
CA ALA A 69 -11.09 33.43 10.15
C ALA A 69 -10.68 33.74 8.70
N GLN A 70 -9.38 33.89 8.43
CA GLN A 70 -8.88 34.26 7.10
C GLN A 70 -9.01 33.12 6.09
N LEU A 71 -8.86 31.86 6.52
CA LEU A 71 -8.94 30.69 5.65
C LEU A 71 -10.36 30.08 5.58
N GLY A 72 -11.31 30.60 6.35
CA GLY A 72 -12.67 30.05 6.42
C GLY A 72 -12.72 28.64 6.99
N ILE A 73 -11.78 28.28 7.88
CA ILE A 73 -11.70 26.98 8.54
C ILE A 73 -12.05 27.12 10.03
N SER A 74 -12.35 26.01 10.69
CA SER A 74 -12.57 26.01 12.14
C SER A 74 -11.28 26.31 12.89
N TRP A 75 -11.41 26.83 14.11
CA TRP A 75 -10.26 27.05 15.00
C TRP A 75 -9.51 25.74 15.30
N ASP A 76 -10.23 24.64 15.48
CA ASP A 76 -9.63 23.32 15.72
C ASP A 76 -8.80 22.84 14.52
N GLU A 77 -9.28 23.07 13.28
CA GLU A 77 -8.50 22.78 12.07
C GLU A 77 -7.25 23.63 11.99
N ALA A 78 -7.36 24.94 12.21
CA ALA A 78 -6.21 25.85 12.22
C ALA A 78 -5.18 25.45 13.30
N ARG A 79 -5.65 25.05 14.49
CA ARG A 79 -4.81 24.54 15.57
C ARG A 79 -4.10 23.25 15.17
N ALA A 80 -4.83 22.29 14.62
CA ALA A 80 -4.27 21.01 14.19
C ALA A 80 -3.20 21.22 13.10
N ILE A 81 -3.42 22.15 12.17
CA ILE A 81 -2.41 22.50 11.16
C ILE A 81 -1.14 23.02 11.84
N ARG A 82 -1.26 23.95 12.79
CA ARG A 82 -0.12 24.51 13.52
C ARG A 82 0.67 23.43 14.27
N GLU A 83 -0.03 22.56 14.99
CA GLU A 83 0.59 21.47 15.77
C GLU A 83 1.34 20.50 14.86
N ASN A 84 0.80 20.22 13.66
CA ASN A 84 1.42 19.31 12.69
C ASN A 84 2.51 19.96 11.82
N GLN A 85 2.75 21.27 11.94
CA GLN A 85 3.71 21.99 11.10
C GLN A 85 5.13 21.40 11.22
N ALA A 86 5.53 21.01 12.43
CA ALA A 86 6.84 20.40 12.68
C ALA A 86 6.99 19.02 12.01
N GLN A 87 5.89 18.26 11.90
CA GLN A 87 5.86 16.95 11.25
C GLN A 87 5.43 17.02 9.77
N ALA A 88 5.20 18.20 9.21
CA ALA A 88 4.68 18.33 7.84
C ALA A 88 5.59 17.66 6.79
N ALA A 89 6.91 17.86 6.91
CA ALA A 89 7.89 17.21 6.02
C ALA A 89 7.90 15.68 6.19
N ASP A 90 7.75 15.20 7.42
CA ASP A 90 7.69 13.76 7.72
C ASP A 90 6.44 13.11 7.15
N ASN A 91 5.29 13.76 7.35
CA ASN A 91 3.99 13.35 6.86
C ASN A 91 3.95 13.31 5.32
N ALA A 92 4.52 14.32 4.66
CA ALA A 92 4.70 14.30 3.21
C ALA A 92 5.55 13.11 2.76
N LYS A 93 6.67 12.84 3.47
CA LYS A 93 7.53 11.70 3.13
C LYS A 93 6.86 10.35 3.38
N LEU A 94 6.02 10.24 4.41
CA LEU A 94 5.21 9.03 4.64
C LEU A 94 4.21 8.79 3.53
N CYS A 95 3.58 9.85 3.00
CA CYS A 95 2.69 9.74 1.84
C CYS A 95 3.42 9.29 0.57
N GLU A 96 4.66 9.74 0.36
CA GLU A 96 5.50 9.24 -0.74
C GLU A 96 5.84 7.77 -0.56
N LEU A 97 6.34 7.37 0.61
CA LEU A 97 6.67 5.98 0.92
C LEU A 97 5.47 5.05 0.79
N TRP A 98 4.27 5.53 1.14
CA TRP A 98 3.03 4.80 0.95
C TRP A 98 2.72 4.55 -0.53
N ARG A 99 2.90 5.56 -1.39
CA ARG A 99 2.71 5.41 -2.85
C ARG A 99 3.73 4.43 -3.44
N GLU A 100 5.00 4.57 -3.09
CA GLU A 100 6.06 3.63 -3.48
C GLU A 100 5.70 2.19 -3.06
N LEU A 101 5.19 2.01 -1.84
CA LEU A 101 4.76 0.70 -1.36
C LEU A 101 3.59 0.13 -2.18
N CYS A 102 2.59 0.95 -2.49
CA CYS A 102 1.45 0.55 -3.31
C CYS A 102 1.87 0.15 -4.73
N GLU A 103 2.86 0.84 -5.31
CA GLU A 103 3.41 0.51 -6.63
C GLU A 103 4.23 -0.79 -6.61
N MET A 104 5.02 -1.00 -5.55
CA MET A 104 5.89 -2.17 -5.43
C MET A 104 5.15 -3.45 -5.00
N ALA A 105 3.98 -3.32 -4.36
CA ALA A 105 3.27 -4.40 -3.70
C ALA A 105 1.76 -4.32 -3.95
N ASP A 106 1.39 -4.44 -5.23
CA ASP A 106 0.00 -4.44 -5.71
C ASP A 106 -0.87 -5.56 -5.12
N TRP A 107 -0.25 -6.62 -4.58
CA TRP A 107 -0.92 -7.73 -3.89
C TRP A 107 -1.37 -7.42 -2.46
N LEU A 108 -0.90 -6.32 -1.87
CA LEU A 108 -1.30 -5.94 -0.51
C LEU A 108 -2.71 -5.37 -0.49
N THR A 109 -3.49 -5.82 0.50
CA THR A 109 -4.91 -5.47 0.60
C THR A 109 -5.18 -4.58 1.81
N LYS A 110 -6.41 -4.08 1.95
CA LYS A 110 -6.84 -3.35 3.15
C LYS A 110 -6.57 -4.10 4.48
N ALA A 111 -6.50 -5.44 4.47
CA ALA A 111 -6.18 -6.22 5.66
C ALA A 111 -4.73 -6.01 6.13
N ASP A 112 -3.83 -5.67 5.21
CA ASP A 112 -2.41 -5.45 5.46
C ASP A 112 -2.09 -4.00 5.85
N ARG A 113 -3.11 -3.13 5.89
CA ARG A 113 -2.97 -1.68 6.08
C ARG A 113 -2.14 -1.31 7.30
N TRP A 114 -2.44 -1.87 8.47
CA TRP A 114 -1.66 -1.55 9.67
C TRP A 114 -0.19 -1.95 9.57
N THR A 115 0.11 -3.06 8.90
CA THR A 115 1.49 -3.49 8.66
C THR A 115 2.19 -2.59 7.65
N ALA A 116 1.49 -2.21 6.57
CA ALA A 116 1.97 -1.24 5.60
C ALA A 116 2.28 0.11 6.26
N GLU A 117 1.43 0.57 7.17
CA GLU A 117 1.63 1.82 7.91
C GLU A 117 2.94 1.78 8.73
N GLN A 118 3.17 0.71 9.49
CA GLN A 118 4.39 0.52 10.27
C GLN A 118 5.65 0.43 9.38
N ILE A 119 5.55 -0.22 8.21
CA ILE A 119 6.66 -0.29 7.26
C ILE A 119 7.05 1.12 6.80
N CYS A 120 6.09 1.97 6.45
CA CYS A 120 6.35 3.36 6.05
C CYS A 120 7.00 4.16 7.19
N GLU A 121 6.52 4.04 8.43
CA GLU A 121 7.07 4.73 9.59
C GLU A 121 8.54 4.31 9.87
N LEU A 122 8.81 3.00 9.84
CA LEU A 122 10.17 2.48 10.00
C LEU A 122 11.09 2.86 8.83
N LYS A 123 10.54 2.94 7.60
CA LYS A 123 11.29 3.43 6.44
C LYS A 123 11.62 4.92 6.53
N LEU A 124 10.73 5.75 7.07
CA LEU A 124 11.04 7.15 7.35
C LEU A 124 12.23 7.27 8.30
N LEU A 125 12.28 6.48 9.38
CA LEU A 125 13.44 6.44 10.28
C LEU A 125 14.73 6.01 9.54
N GLN A 126 14.62 5.08 8.59
CA GLN A 126 15.75 4.68 7.77
C GLN A 126 16.24 5.81 6.86
N VAL A 127 15.34 6.53 6.19
CA VAL A 127 15.65 7.67 5.32
C VAL A 127 16.34 8.78 6.12
N LYS A 128 15.84 9.06 7.34
CA LYS A 128 16.43 10.02 8.28
C LYS A 128 17.77 9.59 8.88
N ARG A 129 18.22 8.35 8.63
CA ARG A 129 19.42 7.75 9.25
C ARG A 129 19.37 7.71 10.78
N THR A 130 18.17 7.71 11.36
CA THR A 130 17.94 7.64 12.82
C THR A 130 17.44 6.26 13.29
N ILE A 131 17.29 5.31 12.36
CA ILE A 131 16.81 3.95 12.64
C ILE A 131 17.73 3.18 13.59
N LYS A 132 17.17 2.58 14.64
CA LYS A 132 17.91 1.73 15.59
C LYS A 132 18.01 0.29 15.08
N SER A 133 18.88 -0.50 15.72
CA SER A 133 19.06 -1.92 15.38
C SER A 133 17.80 -2.75 15.60
N ALA A 134 17.00 -2.43 16.62
CA ALA A 134 15.71 -3.07 16.89
C ALA A 134 14.69 -2.75 15.77
N ASP A 135 14.50 -1.48 15.47
CA ASP A 135 13.62 -0.97 14.40
C ASP A 135 13.97 -1.62 13.04
N ARG A 136 15.27 -1.76 12.74
CA ARG A 136 15.72 -2.41 11.50
C ARG A 136 15.36 -3.90 11.45
N LYS A 137 15.46 -4.61 12.58
CA LYS A 137 15.02 -6.01 12.67
C LYS A 137 13.51 -6.14 12.48
N GLU A 138 12.75 -5.23 13.08
CA GLU A 138 11.30 -5.17 12.92
C GLU A 138 10.89 -4.89 11.47
N LEU A 139 11.50 -3.89 10.84
CA LEU A 139 11.29 -3.56 9.44
C LEU A 139 11.52 -4.78 8.53
N ASN A 140 12.65 -5.46 8.70
CA ASN A 140 12.95 -6.67 7.92
C ASN A 140 11.92 -7.79 8.19
N SER A 141 11.46 -7.94 9.44
CA SER A 141 10.44 -8.93 9.81
C SER A 141 9.10 -8.64 9.13
N LEU A 142 8.66 -7.38 9.11
CA LEU A 142 7.43 -6.96 8.44
C LEU A 142 7.54 -7.11 6.92
N CYS A 143 8.66 -6.68 6.32
CA CYS A 143 8.91 -6.87 4.89
C CYS A 143 8.84 -8.35 4.48
N ASN A 144 9.42 -9.26 5.26
CA ASN A 144 9.36 -10.69 4.98
C ASN A 144 7.93 -11.26 5.12
N LYS A 145 7.14 -10.76 6.08
CA LYS A 145 5.74 -11.18 6.25
C LYS A 145 4.86 -10.72 5.09
N CYS A 146 5.11 -9.52 4.56
CA CYS A 146 4.37 -8.93 3.44
C CYS A 146 4.89 -9.37 2.06
N GLY A 147 5.96 -10.18 2.01
CA GLY A 147 6.54 -10.66 0.76
C GLY A 147 7.30 -9.60 -0.05
N LEU A 148 7.84 -8.56 0.61
CA LEU A 148 8.55 -7.45 -0.05
C LEU A 148 10.01 -7.80 -0.41
N ASP A 149 10.54 -8.90 0.12
CA ASP A 149 11.87 -9.43 -0.22
C ASP A 149 11.81 -10.34 -1.45
N PRO A 150 12.92 -10.56 -2.18
CA PRO A 150 12.91 -11.42 -3.38
C PRO A 150 12.38 -12.84 -3.14
N SER A 151 12.67 -13.43 -1.98
CA SER A 151 12.19 -14.78 -1.61
C SER A 151 10.70 -14.76 -1.31
N GLY A 152 10.21 -13.74 -0.62
CA GLY A 152 8.78 -13.50 -0.40
C GLY A 152 8.02 -13.25 -1.69
N ARG A 153 8.53 -12.38 -2.58
CA ARG A 153 7.93 -12.10 -3.90
C ARG A 153 7.76 -13.35 -4.75
N SER A 154 8.72 -14.28 -4.71
CA SER A 154 8.61 -15.55 -5.44
C SER A 154 7.42 -16.44 -4.98
N LYS A 155 6.85 -16.14 -3.81
CA LYS A 155 5.71 -16.83 -3.20
C LYS A 155 4.40 -16.05 -3.34
N VAL A 156 4.45 -14.81 -3.82
CA VAL A 156 3.28 -14.00 -4.14
C VAL A 156 2.89 -14.29 -5.57
N ASN A 157 1.69 -14.82 -5.79
CA ASN A 157 1.11 -14.87 -7.12
C ASN A 157 0.60 -13.48 -7.47
N THR A 158 1.40 -12.66 -8.15
CA THR A 158 0.85 -11.55 -8.92
C THR A 158 0.01 -12.18 -10.02
N THR A 159 -1.29 -11.87 -10.07
CA THR A 159 -2.09 -12.27 -11.23
C THR A 159 -1.52 -11.53 -12.42
N PRO A 160 -1.05 -12.21 -13.49
CA PRO A 160 -0.72 -11.50 -14.69
C PRO A 160 -2.05 -11.10 -15.34
N ALA A 161 -2.51 -9.88 -15.05
CA ALA A 161 -3.62 -9.28 -15.79
C ALA A 161 -3.36 -9.31 -17.32
N ASP A 162 -2.08 -9.41 -17.74
CA ASP A 162 -1.69 -9.44 -19.15
C ASP A 162 -1.40 -10.84 -19.74
N ALA A 163 -1.26 -11.91 -18.96
CA ALA A 163 -0.92 -13.22 -19.55
C ALA A 163 -2.13 -13.93 -20.20
N LYS A 164 -3.36 -13.53 -19.84
CA LYS A 164 -4.56 -14.16 -20.40
C LYS A 164 -4.92 -13.66 -21.80
N ALA A 165 -4.40 -12.49 -22.22
CA ALA A 165 -4.53 -11.99 -23.58
C ALA A 165 -3.57 -12.70 -24.56
N ALA A 166 -2.42 -13.20 -24.08
CA ALA A 166 -1.48 -13.95 -24.90
C ALA A 166 -1.86 -15.43 -25.10
N ALA A 167 -2.63 -16.01 -24.16
CA ALA A 167 -2.98 -17.42 -24.16
C ALA A 167 -4.25 -17.78 -24.96
N THR A 168 -4.94 -16.79 -25.54
CA THR A 168 -6.16 -16.99 -26.36
C THR A 168 -5.93 -16.88 -27.87
N ALA A 169 -4.69 -16.72 -28.33
CA ALA A 169 -4.37 -16.92 -29.74
C ALA A 169 -4.18 -18.42 -29.99
N ASP A 170 -5.08 -19.04 -30.76
CA ASP A 170 -4.89 -20.39 -31.29
C ASP A 170 -3.51 -20.43 -32.00
N PRO A 171 -2.62 -21.38 -31.66
CA PRO A 171 -1.33 -21.52 -32.34
C PRO A 171 -1.42 -21.57 -33.88
N ARG A 172 -2.58 -21.97 -34.43
CA ARG A 172 -2.86 -21.93 -35.87
C ARG A 172 -3.00 -20.52 -36.44
N ASP A 173 -3.53 -19.56 -35.67
CA ASP A 173 -3.69 -18.17 -36.12
C ASP A 173 -2.34 -17.44 -36.24
N VAL A 174 -1.38 -17.78 -35.38
CA VAL A 174 -0.02 -17.23 -35.44
C VAL A 174 0.72 -17.73 -36.69
N TYR A 175 0.47 -18.99 -37.09
CA TYR A 175 1.08 -19.59 -38.28
C TYR A 175 0.48 -19.03 -39.58
N LEU A 176 -0.84 -18.86 -39.64
CA LEU A 176 -1.53 -18.31 -40.82
C LEU A 176 -1.17 -16.83 -41.07
N ARG A 177 -1.00 -16.02 -40.03
CA ARG A 177 -0.57 -14.62 -40.14
C ARG A 177 0.86 -14.46 -40.68
N LYS A 178 1.76 -15.41 -40.37
CA LYS A 178 3.13 -15.42 -40.91
C LYS A 178 3.20 -15.85 -42.38
N LYS A 179 2.32 -16.76 -42.80
CA LYS A 179 2.31 -17.31 -44.17
C LYS A 179 1.64 -16.39 -45.20
N LEU A 180 0.77 -15.48 -44.78
CA LEU A 180 0.09 -14.51 -45.65
C LEU A 180 0.85 -13.18 -45.83
N ARG A 181 2.02 -13.01 -45.19
CA ARG A 181 2.88 -11.82 -45.30
C ARG A 181 4.22 -12.09 -46.00
N ALA A 182 4.42 -13.28 -46.54
CA ALA A 182 5.55 -13.66 -47.38
C ALA A 182 5.03 -13.94 -48.79
#